data_AF-W9W299-F1
#
_entry.id   AF-W9W299-F1
#
_cell.length_a   1.000
_cell.length_b   1.000
_cell.length_c   1.000
_cell.angle_alpha   90.00
_cell.angle_beta   90.00
_cell.angle_gamma   90.00
#
_symmetry.space_group_name_H-M   'P 1'
#
loop_
_entity.id
_entity.type
_entity.pdbx_description
1 polymer ?
#
loop_
_entity_poly.entity_id
_entity_poly.type
_entity_poly.pdbx_seq_one_letter_code
_entity_poly.pdbx_strand_id
1 'polypeptide(L)'
;MIDIQWDDKFSVGHARIDHEHQVFLDLIRNVSLADDQKAPRERILRLLTEIRKYADFHFYSEENIMIDHAYPDYEAHKREHAMLVSSLDNRIHQYRLEEDDDLGSMVEFLFQWFALHTTGSDKKLVSHIGPEAHSA
;
A
#
# COMPACT_ATOMS: atom_id res chain seq x y z
N MET A 1 -6.88 -11.32 13.89
CA MET A 1 -6.68 -10.06 13.13
C MET A 1 -7.90 -9.78 12.26
N ILE A 2 -7.93 -8.61 11.63
CA ILE A 2 -8.94 -8.22 10.64
C ILE A 2 -8.89 -9.15 9.41
N ASP A 3 -10.05 -9.45 8.81
CA ASP A 3 -10.12 -10.21 7.55
C ASP A 3 -9.84 -9.29 6.37
N ILE A 4 -8.73 -9.54 5.68
CA ILE A 4 -8.24 -8.71 4.57
C ILE A 4 -8.52 -9.45 3.27
N GLN A 5 -9.42 -8.89 2.47
CA GLN A 5 -9.80 -9.40 1.16
C GLN A 5 -9.99 -8.24 0.19
N TRP A 6 -9.70 -8.50 -1.09
CA TRP A 6 -10.06 -7.57 -2.15
C TRP A 6 -11.57 -7.34 -2.17
N ASP A 7 -11.96 -6.10 -2.41
CA ASP A 7 -13.33 -5.63 -2.52
C ASP A 7 -13.37 -4.63 -3.67
N ASP A 8 -14.37 -4.73 -4.54
CA ASP A 8 -14.52 -3.88 -5.71
C ASP A 8 -14.53 -2.37 -5.37
N LYS A 9 -14.83 -2.00 -4.12
CA LYS A 9 -14.72 -0.59 -3.67
C LYS A 9 -13.30 -0.03 -3.76
N PHE A 10 -12.28 -0.89 -3.71
CA PHE A 10 -10.86 -0.53 -3.85
C PHE A 10 -10.43 -0.41 -5.32
N SER A 11 -11.27 -0.84 -6.27
CA SER A 11 -11.01 -0.54 -7.67
C SER A 11 -11.16 0.97 -7.92
N VAL A 12 -10.18 1.53 -8.61
CA VAL A 12 -10.18 2.90 -9.11
C VAL A 12 -10.57 2.97 -10.59
N GLY A 13 -10.66 1.82 -11.28
CA GLY A 13 -11.08 1.73 -12.67
C GLY A 13 -9.94 1.91 -13.68
N HIS A 14 -8.69 1.78 -13.23
CA HIS A 14 -7.49 1.80 -14.06
C HIS A 14 -6.74 0.48 -13.87
N ALA A 15 -6.66 -0.35 -14.92
CA ALA A 15 -6.28 -1.76 -14.79
C ALA A 15 -4.88 -1.95 -14.20
N ARG A 16 -3.90 -1.15 -14.64
CA ARG A 16 -2.57 -1.14 -14.02
C ARG A 16 -2.58 -0.83 -12.52
N ILE A 17 -3.24 0.27 -12.10
CA ILE A 17 -3.29 0.70 -10.70
C ILE A 17 -4.04 -0.34 -9.85
N ASP A 18 -5.17 -0.84 -10.34
CA ASP A 18 -5.96 -1.88 -9.66
C ASP A 18 -5.15 -3.17 -9.44
N HIS A 19 -4.34 -3.57 -10.43
CA HIS A 19 -3.47 -4.73 -10.28
C HIS A 19 -2.41 -4.50 -9.20
N GLU A 20 -1.79 -3.32 -9.17
CA GLU A 20 -0.81 -2.98 -8.15
C GLU A 20 -1.44 -2.93 -6.74
N HIS A 21 -2.66 -2.40 -6.62
CA HIS A 21 -3.42 -2.40 -5.36
C HIS A 21 -3.74 -3.81 -4.85
N GLN A 22 -4.14 -4.72 -5.75
CA GLN A 22 -4.41 -6.12 -5.38
C GLN A 22 -3.17 -6.79 -4.79
N VAL A 23 -2.01 -6.61 -5.43
CA VAL A 23 -0.74 -7.15 -4.92
C VAL A 23 -0.36 -6.53 -3.58
N PHE A 24 -0.51 -5.21 -3.42
CA PHE A 24 -0.24 -4.55 -2.14
C PHE A 24 -1.12 -5.15 -1.03
N LEU A 25 -2.43 -5.26 -1.27
CA LEU A 25 -3.37 -5.80 -0.30
C LEU A 25 -3.05 -7.26 0.06
N ASP A 26 -2.66 -8.08 -0.91
CA ASP A 26 -2.22 -9.46 -0.68
C ASP A 26 -0.96 -9.55 0.19
N LEU A 27 -0.01 -8.63 0.03
CA LEU A 27 1.17 -8.57 0.90
C LEU A 27 0.80 -8.22 2.35
N ILE A 28 -0.12 -7.27 2.56
CA ILE A 28 -0.65 -6.94 3.90
C ILE A 28 -1.35 -8.17 4.50
N ARG A 29 -2.17 -8.86 3.71
CA ARG A 29 -2.83 -10.11 4.11
C ARG A 29 -1.82 -11.18 4.52
N ASN A 30 -0.72 -11.33 3.80
CA ASN A 30 0.31 -12.32 4.12
C ASN A 30 0.96 -12.08 5.49
N VAL A 31 1.15 -10.82 5.89
CA VAL A 31 1.62 -10.47 7.24
C VAL A 31 0.57 -10.87 8.28
N SER A 32 -0.70 -10.55 8.06
CA SER A 32 -1.79 -10.93 8.96
C SER A 32 -1.87 -12.45 9.17
N LEU A 33 -1.73 -13.24 8.11
CA LEU A 33 -1.78 -14.70 8.17
C LEU A 33 -0.54 -15.30 8.83
N ALA A 34 0.63 -14.68 8.67
CA ALA A 34 1.88 -15.15 9.27
C ALA A 34 1.83 -15.07 10.80
N ASP A 35 1.16 -14.06 11.34
CA ASP A 35 0.97 -13.90 12.78
C ASP A 35 0.02 -14.97 13.35
N ASP A 36 -1.12 -15.21 12.68
CA ASP A 36 -2.06 -16.28 13.06
C ASP A 36 -1.38 -17.67 13.07
N GLN A 37 -0.39 -17.87 12.21
CA GLN A 37 0.40 -19.11 12.10
C GLN A 37 1.60 -19.17 13.05
N LYS A 38 1.81 -18.15 13.91
CA LYS A 38 2.97 -18.03 14.80
C LYS A 38 4.30 -18.16 14.05
N ALA A 39 4.40 -17.49 12.90
CA ALA A 39 5.61 -17.48 12.10
C ALA A 39 6.81 -16.93 12.91
N PRO A 40 8.05 -17.39 12.63
CA PRO A 40 9.24 -16.83 13.25
C PRO A 40 9.37 -15.32 12.97
N ARG A 41 9.88 -14.54 13.93
CA ARG A 41 10.08 -13.08 13.80
C ARG A 41 10.86 -12.71 12.52
N GLU A 42 11.87 -13.49 12.16
CA GLU A 42 12.64 -13.29 10.92
C GLU A 42 11.74 -13.30 9.67
N ARG A 43 10.78 -14.23 9.61
CA ARG A 43 9.83 -14.32 8.50
C ARG A 43 8.92 -13.09 8.47
N ILE A 44 8.42 -12.65 9.62
CA ILE A 44 7.59 -11.44 9.73
C ILE A 44 8.37 -10.21 9.24
N LEU A 45 9.60 -10.01 9.71
CA LEU A 45 10.46 -8.91 9.28
C LEU A 45 10.70 -8.92 7.76
N ARG A 46 10.84 -10.10 7.16
CA ARG A 46 10.98 -10.24 5.71
C ARG A 46 9.71 -9.85 4.96
N LEU A 47 8.54 -10.25 5.44
CA LEU A 47 7.24 -9.86 4.86
C LEU A 47 7.01 -8.35 4.99
N LEU A 48 7.33 -7.75 6.13
CA LEU A 48 7.25 -6.30 6.31
C LEU A 48 8.20 -5.54 5.38
N THR A 49 9.41 -6.06 5.19
CA THR A 49 10.37 -5.51 4.22
C THR A 49 9.87 -5.65 2.78
N GLU A 50 9.18 -6.74 2.46
CA GLU A 50 8.55 -6.95 1.15
C GLU A 50 7.46 -5.91 0.89
N ILE A 51 6.55 -5.68 1.85
CA ILE A 51 5.56 -4.60 1.79
C ILE A 51 6.22 -3.25 1.55
N ARG A 52 7.25 -2.92 2.35
CA ARG A 52 7.94 -1.62 2.22
C ARG A 52 8.54 -1.41 0.83
N LYS A 53 9.18 -2.43 0.26
CA LYS A 53 9.76 -2.37 -1.08
C LYS A 53 8.68 -2.27 -2.16
N TYR A 54 7.60 -3.02 -2.00
CA TYR A 54 6.49 -2.99 -2.94
C TYR A 54 5.77 -1.64 -2.95
N ALA A 55 5.55 -1.05 -1.77
CA ALA A 55 4.99 0.29 -1.63
C ALA A 55 5.87 1.33 -2.36
N ASP A 56 7.20 1.25 -2.23
CA ASP A 56 8.13 2.13 -2.97
C ASP A 56 7.93 2.02 -4.48
N PHE A 57 7.88 0.79 -4.99
CA PHE A 57 7.70 0.52 -6.40
C PHE A 57 6.36 1.05 -6.90
N HIS A 58 5.27 0.74 -6.20
CA HIS A 58 3.92 1.15 -6.54
C HIS A 58 3.79 2.69 -6.55
N PHE A 59 4.27 3.38 -5.52
CA PHE A 59 4.25 4.84 -5.48
C PHE A 59 5.08 5.47 -6.59
N TYR A 60 6.24 4.89 -6.90
CA TYR A 60 7.02 5.36 -8.04
C TYR A 60 6.30 5.13 -9.37
N SER A 61 5.61 3.99 -9.52
CA SER A 61 4.78 3.65 -10.68
C SER A 61 3.67 4.68 -10.90
N GLU A 62 2.90 5.00 -9.85
CA GLU A 62 1.81 5.96 -9.87
C GLU A 62 2.30 7.41 -10.03
N GLU A 63 3.40 7.78 -9.39
CA GLU A 63 4.03 9.09 -9.55
C GLU A 63 4.45 9.36 -11.00
N ASN A 64 4.92 8.34 -11.73
CA ASN A 64 5.19 8.48 -13.17
C ASN A 64 3.91 8.77 -13.96
N ILE A 65 2.80 8.07 -13.65
CA ILE A 65 1.49 8.33 -14.26
C ILE A 65 1.04 9.77 -13.97
N MET A 66 1.20 10.23 -12.73
CA MET A 66 0.88 11.61 -12.35
C MET A 66 1.68 12.64 -13.15
N ILE A 67 2.99 12.40 -13.35
CA ILE A 67 3.87 13.27 -14.13
C ILE A 67 3.45 13.29 -15.61
N ASP A 68 3.23 12.13 -16.21
CA ASP A 68 2.87 11.98 -17.63
C ASP A 68 1.56 12.69 -17.97
N HIS A 69 0.63 12.78 -17.02
CA HIS A 69 -0.66 13.44 -17.17
C HIS A 69 -0.74 14.84 -16.55
N ALA A 70 0.39 15.41 -16.12
CA ALA A 70 0.47 16.72 -15.47
C ALA A 70 -0.58 16.88 -14.34
N TYR A 71 -0.69 15.87 -13.47
CA TYR A 71 -1.69 15.83 -12.41
C TYR A 71 -1.49 17.01 -11.43
N PRO A 72 -2.50 17.90 -11.25
CA PRO A 72 -2.34 19.13 -10.47
C PRO A 72 -1.96 18.91 -9.00
N ASP A 73 -2.40 17.80 -8.40
CA ASP A 73 -2.20 17.49 -6.98
C ASP A 73 -0.99 16.57 -6.72
N TYR A 74 -0.10 16.39 -7.71
CA TYR A 74 1.08 15.50 -7.61
C TYR A 74 1.88 15.69 -6.32
N GLU A 75 2.23 16.92 -5.95
CA GLU A 75 3.02 17.21 -4.74
C GLU A 75 2.26 16.89 -3.44
N ALA A 76 0.93 16.98 -3.44
CA ALA A 76 0.12 16.58 -2.29
C ALA A 76 0.08 15.05 -2.18
N HIS A 77 -0.23 14.37 -3.28
CA HIS A 77 -0.31 12.91 -3.34
C HIS A 77 1.03 12.26 -2.97
N LYS A 78 2.14 12.71 -3.56
CA LYS A 78 3.50 12.24 -3.24
C LYS A 78 3.87 12.39 -1.75
N ARG A 79 3.37 13.43 -1.08
CA ARG A 79 3.61 13.59 0.37
C ARG A 79 2.88 12.53 1.19
N GLU A 80 1.70 12.09 0.77
CA GLU A 80 0.99 10.98 1.42
C GLU A 80 1.80 9.68 1.32
N HIS A 81 2.35 9.39 0.14
CA HIS A 81 3.28 8.27 -0.08
C HIS A 81 4.49 8.31 0.87
N ALA A 82 5.17 9.46 0.90
CA ALA A 82 6.35 9.66 1.74
C ALA A 82 6.04 9.50 3.24
N MET A 83 4.85 9.95 3.67
CA MET A 83 4.39 9.79 5.05
C MET A 83 4.13 8.33 5.41
N LEU A 84 3.53 7.53 4.52
CA LEU A 84 3.37 6.09 4.74
C LEU A 84 4.71 5.41 4.88
N VAL A 85 5.61 5.64 3.92
CA VAL A 85 6.95 5.04 3.88
C VAL A 85 7.71 5.32 5.16
N SER A 86 7.75 6.58 5.60
CA SER A 86 8.42 6.99 6.84
C SER A 86 7.81 6.31 8.07
N SER A 87 6.47 6.27 8.15
CA SER A 87 5.76 5.63 9.26
C SER A 87 6.00 4.11 9.30
N LEU A 88 6.02 3.46 8.14
CA LEU A 88 6.29 2.03 8.00
C LEU A 88 7.74 1.70 8.37
N ASP A 89 8.71 2.49 7.91
CA ASP A 89 10.13 2.29 8.25
C ASP A 89 10.35 2.41 9.77
N ASN A 90 9.73 3.39 10.43
CA ASN A 90 9.80 3.53 11.89
C ASN A 90 9.19 2.32 12.61
N ARG A 91 8.00 1.88 12.18
CA ARG A 91 7.32 0.71 12.77
C ARG A 91 8.12 -0.59 12.60
N ILE A 92 8.69 -0.80 11.41
CA ILE A 92 9.59 -1.95 11.14
C ILE A 92 10.82 -1.90 12.03
N HIS A 93 11.37 -0.70 12.26
CA HIS A 93 12.52 -0.52 13.14
C HIS A 93 12.18 -0.87 14.59
N GLN A 94 11.07 -0.36 15.13
CA GLN A 94 10.60 -0.68 16.48
C GLN A 94 10.32 -2.18 16.66
N TYR A 95 9.67 -2.81 15.68
CA TYR A 95 9.42 -4.25 15.67
C TYR A 95 10.70 -5.08 15.64
N ARG A 96 11.75 -4.60 14.96
CA ARG A 96 13.06 -5.25 14.93
C ARG A 96 13.78 -5.15 16.28
N LEU A 97 13.65 -4.03 16.97
CA LEU A 97 14.25 -3.80 18.30
C LEU A 97 13.45 -4.42 19.44
N GLU A 98 12.29 -5.00 19.15
CA GLU A 98 11.35 -5.53 20.13
C GLU A 98 10.82 -4.45 21.10
N GLU A 99 10.83 -3.19 20.67
CA GLU A 99 10.25 -2.06 21.42
C GLU A 99 8.73 -1.97 21.28
N ASP A 100 8.21 -2.46 20.14
CA ASP A 100 6.78 -2.60 19.84
C ASP A 100 6.59 -3.85 18.97
N ASP A 101 5.97 -4.89 19.52
CA ASP A 101 5.70 -6.15 18.83
C ASP A 101 4.23 -6.35 18.43
N ASP A 102 3.40 -5.30 18.52
CA ASP A 102 1.99 -5.34 18.15
C ASP A 102 1.83 -5.37 16.62
N LEU A 103 1.93 -6.58 16.07
CA LEU A 103 1.75 -6.82 14.64
C LEU A 103 0.30 -6.58 14.19
N GLY A 104 -0.68 -6.75 15.09
CA GLY A 104 -2.08 -6.44 14.82
C GLY A 104 -2.28 -4.97 14.52
N SER A 105 -1.75 -4.09 15.37
CA SER A 105 -1.71 -2.63 15.16
C SER A 105 -1.00 -2.24 13.86
N MET A 106 0.08 -2.95 13.50
CA MET A 106 0.79 -2.71 12.23
C MET A 106 -0.05 -3.07 11.00
N VAL A 107 -0.74 -4.21 11.04
CA VAL A 107 -1.65 -4.66 9.97
C VAL A 107 -2.84 -3.71 9.84
N GLU A 108 -3.45 -3.30 10.95
CA GLU A 108 -4.55 -2.33 10.95
C GLU A 108 -4.13 -0.98 10.38
N PHE A 109 -2.95 -0.48 10.76
CA PHE A 109 -2.37 0.74 10.21
C PHE A 109 -2.21 0.67 8.68
N LEU A 110 -1.61 -0.41 8.17
CA LEU A 110 -1.38 -0.61 6.73
C LEU A 110 -2.70 -0.70 5.98
N PHE A 111 -3.64 -1.51 6.46
CA PHE A 111 -4.94 -1.69 5.81
C PHE A 111 -5.77 -0.41 5.83
N GLN A 112 -5.79 0.33 6.95
CA GLN A 112 -6.50 1.60 7.04
C GLN A 112 -5.92 2.63 6.07
N TRP A 113 -4.59 2.76 6.01
CA TRP A 113 -3.95 3.67 5.07
C TRP A 113 -4.31 3.29 3.62
N PHE A 114 -4.15 2.02 3.25
CA PHE A 114 -4.51 1.50 1.92
C PHE A 114 -5.95 1.84 1.56
N ALA A 115 -6.90 1.49 2.44
CA ALA A 115 -8.32 1.71 2.18
C ALA A 115 -8.65 3.20 1.99
N LEU A 116 -8.09 4.10 2.81
CA LEU A 116 -8.34 5.53 2.72
C LEU A 116 -7.67 6.17 1.49
N HIS A 117 -6.44 5.80 1.19
CA HIS A 117 -5.68 6.34 0.07
C HIS A 117 -6.30 5.90 -1.26
N THR A 118 -6.52 4.60 -1.44
CA THR A 118 -7.13 4.03 -2.65
C THR A 118 -8.54 4.53 -2.90
N THR A 119 -9.37 4.67 -1.87
CA THR A 119 -10.74 5.19 -2.07
C THR A 119 -10.83 6.72 -2.13
N GLY A 120 -9.72 7.42 -1.86
CA GLY A 120 -9.63 8.87 -1.80
C GLY A 120 -8.74 9.45 -2.88
N SER A 121 -7.43 9.42 -2.65
CA SER A 121 -6.41 10.05 -3.50
C SER A 121 -6.31 9.41 -4.87
N ASP A 122 -6.27 8.08 -4.94
CA ASP A 122 -6.04 7.34 -6.19
C ASP A 122 -7.28 7.44 -7.10
N LYS A 123 -8.49 7.46 -6.50
CA LYS A 123 -9.73 7.76 -7.25
C LYS A 123 -9.72 9.15 -7.86
N LYS A 124 -9.16 10.16 -7.19
CA LYS A 124 -9.02 11.51 -7.77
C LYS A 124 -8.02 11.52 -8.91
N LEU A 125 -6.91 10.78 -8.77
CA LEU A 125 -5.95 10.61 -9.86
C LEU A 125 -6.63 9.99 -11.09
N VAL A 126 -7.29 8.84 -10.93
CA VAL A 126 -7.96 8.16 -12.07
C VAL A 126 -9.06 9.01 -12.68
N SER A 127 -9.79 9.80 -11.88
CA SER A 127 -10.77 10.76 -12.39
C SER A 127 -10.15 11.84 -13.29
N HIS A 128 -8.87 12.19 -13.08
CA HIS A 128 -8.14 13.17 -13.89
C HIS A 128 -7.55 12.55 -15.17
N ILE A 129 -6.96 11.36 -15.09
CA ILE A 129 -6.28 10.71 -16.23
C ILE A 129 -7.21 9.91 -17.14
N GLY A 130 -8.40 9.55 -16.65
CA GLY A 130 -9.36 8.71 -17.34
C GLY A 130 -9.01 7.21 -17.26
N PRO A 131 -9.93 6.32 -17.70
CA PRO A 131 -9.67 4.89 -17.74
C PRO A 131 -8.58 4.57 -18.77
N GLU A 132 -7.80 3.53 -18.50
CA GLU A 132 -6.70 3.10 -19.36
C GLU A 132 -7.22 2.80 -20.78
N ALA A 133 -6.76 3.58 -21.76
CA ALA A 133 -7.08 3.34 -23.16
C ALA A 133 -6.46 2.00 -23.55
N HIS A 134 -7.30 1.01 -23.86
CA HIS A 134 -6.85 -0.25 -24.41
C HIS A 134 -6.16 0.05 -25.75
N SER A 135 -4.84 0.12 -25.73
CA SER A 135 -4.03 0.02 -26.93
C SER A 135 -4.16 -1.42 -27.41
N ALA A 136 -4.98 -1.61 -28.43
CA ALA A 136 -5.14 -2.87 -29.15
C ALA A 136 -3.81 -3.33 -29.78
#